data_AF-A0A939XT18-F1
#
_entry.id   AF-A0A939XT18-F1
#
_cell.length_a   1.000
_cell.length_b   1.000
_cell.length_c   1.000
_cell.angle_alpha   90.00
_cell.angle_beta   90.00
_cell.angle_gamma   90.00
#
_symmetry.space_group_name_H-M   'P 1'
#
loop_
_entity.id
_entity.type
_entity.pdbx_description
1 polymer ?
#
loop_
_entity_poly.entity_id
_entity_poly.type
_entity_poly.pdbx_seq_one_letter_code
_entity_poly.pdbx_strand_id
1 'polypeptide(L)' 'MKIQINNNDPQWRSITVKSDLPGKLNKLNEMSRNLWWAWNTEGKTLFHDLDRDTWRATSENPVKMLQRLSNEK' A
#
# COMPACT_ATOMS: atom_id res chain seq x y z
N MET A 1 17.93 50.31 5.97
CA MET A 1 17.36 49.14 6.65
C MET A 1 16.96 48.12 5.60
N LYS A 2 17.48 46.89 5.63
CA LYS A 2 17.07 45.79 4.74
C LYS A 2 16.20 44.84 5.56
N ILE A 3 14.91 44.75 5.24
CA ILE A 3 14.00 43.79 5.87
C ILE A 3 14.27 42.43 5.21
N GLN A 4 14.75 41.47 5.99
CA GLN A 4 14.88 40.10 5.52
C GLN A 4 13.49 39.46 5.52
N ILE A 5 12.99 39.15 4.32
CA ILE A 5 11.78 38.37 4.10
C ILE A 5 12.10 36.90 4.37
N ASN A 6 11.58 36.40 5.49
CA ASN A 6 11.62 35.00 5.88
C ASN A 6 10.73 34.19 4.93
N ASN A 7 11.37 33.40 4.07
CA ASN A 7 10.72 32.47 3.14
C ASN A 7 9.84 31.48 3.92
N ASN A 8 8.52 31.61 3.74
CA ASN A 8 7.52 30.70 4.28
C ASN A 8 7.19 29.61 3.25
N ASP A 9 8.22 28.90 2.78
CA ASP A 9 8.05 27.84 1.78
C ASP A 9 7.25 26.67 2.40
N PRO A 10 6.08 26.32 1.83
CA PRO A 10 5.27 25.25 2.38
C PRO A 10 6.01 23.91 2.31
N GLN A 11 6.21 23.30 3.48
CA GLN A 11 6.75 21.95 3.60
C GLN A 11 5.63 20.94 3.29
N TRP A 12 5.49 20.58 2.02
CA TRP A 12 4.54 19.56 1.60
C TRP A 12 4.94 18.18 2.13
N ARG A 13 4.15 17.63 3.05
CA ARG A 13 4.31 16.25 3.52
C ARG A 13 3.36 15.34 2.76
N SER A 14 3.88 14.34 2.07
CA SER A 14 3.07 13.29 1.45
C SER A 14 2.54 12.35 2.54
N ILE A 15 1.25 12.49 2.88
CA ILE A 15 0.57 11.58 3.80
C ILE A 15 -0.11 10.50 2.97
N THR A 16 0.36 9.26 3.08
CA THR A 16 -0.34 8.11 2.50
C THR A 16 -1.49 7.73 3.44
N VAL A 17 -2.71 8.11 3.07
CA VAL A 17 -3.93 7.67 3.77
C VAL A 17 -4.06 6.17 3.56
N LYS A 18 -4.08 5.41 4.66
CA LYS A 18 -4.39 3.97 4.61
C LYS A 18 -5.90 3.84 4.53
N SER A 19 -6.41 3.34 3.42
CA SER A 19 -7.81 2.93 3.32
C SER A 19 -8.03 1.72 4.23
N ASP A 20 -9.06 1.79 5.08
CA ASP A 20 -9.39 0.71 6.01
C ASP A 20 -9.99 -0.45 5.21
N LEU A 21 -9.29 -1.59 5.19
CA LEU A 21 -9.80 -2.80 4.55
C LEU A 21 -11.01 -3.30 5.34
N PRO A 22 -12.11 -3.73 4.68
CA PRO A 22 -13.24 -4.31 5.39
C PRO A 22 -12.75 -5.47 6.27
N GLY A 23 -13.27 -5.61 7.50
CA GLY A 23 -12.71 -6.47 8.54
C GLY A 23 -12.42 -7.93 8.13
N LYS A 24 -13.12 -8.45 7.11
CA LYS A 24 -12.87 -9.78 6.51
C LYS A 24 -11.50 -9.88 5.81
N LEU A 25 -11.00 -8.80 5.22
CA LEU A 25 -9.71 -8.72 4.52
C LEU A 25 -8.55 -8.34 5.45
N ASN A 26 -8.79 -8.11 6.75
CA ASN A 26 -7.73 -7.71 7.67
C ASN A 26 -6.69 -8.83 7.86
N LYS A 27 -7.09 -10.10 7.73
CA LYS A 27 -6.16 -11.25 7.72
C LYS A 27 -5.22 -11.25 6.51
N LEU A 28 -5.69 -10.78 5.35
CA LEU A 28 -4.83 -10.62 4.16
C LEU A 28 -3.79 -9.51 4.37
N ASN A 29 -4.15 -8.44 5.08
CA ASN A 29 -3.23 -7.37 5.46
C ASN A 29 -2.14 -7.89 6.42
N GLU A 30 -2.52 -8.69 7.42
CA GLU A 30 -1.56 -9.36 8.30
C GLU A 30 -0.63 -10.31 7.52
N MET A 31 -1.22 -11.16 6.66
CA MET A 31 -0.46 -12.07 5.82
C MET A 31 0.49 -11.33 4.87
N SER A 32 0.07 -10.21 4.26
CA SER A 32 0.91 -9.41 3.36
C SER A 32 2.18 -8.86 4.02
N ARG A 33 2.14 -8.64 5.34
CA ARG A 33 3.27 -8.19 6.15
C ARG A 33 4.13 -9.33 6.67
N ASN A 34 3.64 -10.57 6.59
CA ASN A 34 4.38 -11.73 7.03
C ASN A 34 5.28 -12.23 5.89
N LEU A 35 6.59 -12.33 6.07
CA LEU A 35 7.51 -12.82 5.03
C LEU A 35 7.18 -14.25 4.56
N TRP A 36 6.33 -14.97 5.30
CA TRP A 36 5.90 -16.31 4.97
C TRP A 36 5.29 -16.47 3.57
N TRP A 37 4.58 -15.47 3.04
CA TRP A 37 4.03 -15.58 1.68
C TRP A 37 5.14 -15.58 0.61
N ALA A 38 6.31 -15.00 0.89
CA ALA A 38 7.38 -14.87 -0.11
C ALA A 38 8.09 -16.19 -0.39
N TRP A 39 8.14 -17.09 0.60
CA TRP A 39 8.69 -18.44 0.47
C TRP A 39 7.64 -19.52 0.19
N ASN A 40 6.35 -19.21 0.33
CA ASN A 40 5.26 -20.16 0.05
C ASN A 40 4.62 -19.84 -1.30
N THR A 41 4.70 -20.80 -2.22
CA THR A 41 4.06 -20.72 -3.54
C THR A 41 2.56 -20.49 -3.44
N GLU A 42 1.87 -21.12 -2.49
CA GLU A 42 0.42 -20.92 -2.28
C GLU A 42 0.12 -19.48 -1.83
N GLY A 43 0.99 -18.89 -1.01
CA GLY A 43 0.87 -17.50 -0.58
C GLY A 43 0.99 -16.52 -1.76
N LYS A 44 1.95 -16.74 -2.66
CA LYS A 44 2.06 -15.96 -3.91
C LYS A 44 0.87 -16.16 -4.82
N THR A 45 0.45 -17.40 -5.04
CA THR A 45 -0.70 -17.71 -5.89
C THR A 45 -1.97 -17.06 -5.36
N LEU A 46 -2.17 -17.00 -4.04
CA LEU A 46 -3.31 -16.32 -3.43
C LEU A 46 -3.37 -14.84 -3.83
N PHE A 47 -2.26 -14.09 -3.69
CA PHE A 47 -2.24 -12.67 -4.07
C PHE A 47 -2.32 -12.48 -5.59
N HIS A 48 -1.74 -13.40 -6.36
CA HIS A 48 -1.82 -13.36 -7.82
C HIS A 48 -3.25 -13.63 -8.34
N ASP A 49 -3.98 -14.57 -7.74
CA ASP A 49 -5.35 -14.93 -8.13
C ASP A 49 -6.39 -13.97 -7.57
N LEU A 50 -6.08 -13.26 -6.49
CA LEU A 50 -6.94 -12.22 -5.94
C LEU A 50 -7.13 -11.06 -6.92
N ASP A 51 -6.04 -10.55 -7.51
CA ASP A 51 -6.08 -9.56 -8.60
C ASP A 51 -4.75 -9.55 -9.37
N ARG A 52 -4.75 -10.16 -10.55
CA ARG A 52 -3.56 -10.31 -11.38
C ARG A 52 -3.05 -8.97 -11.92
N ASP A 53 -3.94 -8.05 -12.25
CA ASP A 53 -3.60 -6.75 -12.83
C ASP A 53 -2.94 -5.87 -11.78
N THR A 54 -3.53 -5.79 -10.58
CA THR A 54 -2.96 -5.05 -9.45
C THR A 54 -1.66 -5.71 -8.95
N TRP A 55 -1.58 -7.05 -8.94
CA TRP A 55 -0.37 -7.78 -8.57
C TRP A 55 0.82 -7.42 -9.48
N ARG A 56 0.60 -7.42 -10.80
CA ARG A 56 1.62 -7.01 -11.77
C ARG A 56 1.95 -5.53 -11.65
N ALA A 57 0.94 -4.67 -11.51
CA ALA A 57 1.11 -3.22 -11.41
C ALA A 57 1.80 -2.77 -10.11
N THR A 58 1.88 -3.64 -9.10
CA THR A 58 2.55 -3.37 -7.82
C THR A 58 3.89 -4.09 -7.67
N SER A 59 4.38 -4.72 -8.74
CA SER A 59 5.64 -5.48 -8.74
C SER A 59 5.66 -6.56 -7.67
N GLU A 60 4.57 -7.31 -7.54
CA GLU A 60 4.44 -8.43 -6.59
C GLU A 60 4.52 -8.02 -5.12
N ASN A 61 4.12 -6.78 -4.81
CA ASN A 61 4.06 -6.29 -3.45
C ASN A 61 2.62 -6.38 -2.90
N PRO A 62 2.32 -7.36 -2.03
CA PRO A 62 0.96 -7.57 -1.54
C PRO A 62 0.45 -6.42 -0.67
N VAL A 63 1.33 -5.70 0.03
CA VAL A 63 0.93 -4.53 0.83
C VAL A 63 0.45 -3.41 -0.08
N LYS A 64 1.20 -3.12 -1.15
CA LYS A 64 0.84 -2.09 -2.13
C LYS A 64 -0.38 -2.48 -2.96
N MET A 65 -0.53 -3.77 -3.23
CA MET A 65 -1.69 -4.34 -3.91
C MET A 65 -2.97 -4.12 -3.09
N LEU A 66 -2.96 -4.49 -1.81
CA LEU A 66 -4.12 -4.32 -0.92
C LEU A 66 -4.49 -2.84 -0.73
N GLN A 67 -3.51 -1.94 -0.70
CA GLN A 67 -3.75 -0.49 -0.65
C GLN A 67 -4.44 0.04 -1.91
N ARG A 68 -4.18 -0.54 -3.08
CA ARG A 68 -4.86 -0.16 -4.34
C ARG A 68 -6.27 -0.71 -4.41
N LEU A 69 -6.47 -1.98 -4.05
CA LEU A 69 -7.78 -2.63 -4.03
C LEU A 69 -8.76 -1.92 -3.10
N SER A 70 -8.30 -1.42 -1.95
CA SER A 70 -9.15 -0.75 -0.98
C SER A 70 -9.63 0.65 -1.40
N ASN A 71 -9.24 1.15 -2.58
CA ASN A 71 -9.68 2.44 -3.13
C ASN A 71 -10.85 2.34 -4.11
N GLU A 72 -11.35 1.14 -4.43
CA GLU A 72 -12.58 0.99 -5.19
C GLU A 72 -13.78 1.10 -4.24
N LYS A 73 -14.48 2.23 -4.30
CA LYS A 73 -15.73 2.51 -3.61
C LYS A 73 -16.89 2.35 -4.58
#